data_AF-A0A523PA84-F1
#
_entry.id   AF-A0A523PA84-F1
#
_cell.length_a   1.000
_cell.length_b   1.000
_cell.length_c   1.000
_cell.angle_alpha   90.00
_cell.angle_beta   90.00
_cell.angle_gamma   90.00
#
_symmetry.space_group_name_H-M   'P 1'
#
loop_
_entity.id
_entity.type
_entity.pdbx_description
1 polymer ?
#
loop_
_entity_poly.entity_id
_entity_poly.type
_entity_poly.pdbx_seq_one_letter_code
_entity_poly.pdbx_strand_id
1 'polypeptide(L)'
;MGLPGENGPPIATLIGGPGPVALSFDGGKYVGTVTNEHIDYWVNEANVDCNPIIGRTINNIVSLALAMRAGLIYVNIHTSLFGEGEVRGQLLK
;
A
#
# COMPACT_ATOMS: atom_id res chain seq x y z
N MET A 1 9.10 7.74 -12.21
CA MET A 1 8.34 7.57 -10.96
C MET A 1 7.46 8.80 -10.79
N GLY A 2 6.22 8.63 -10.33
CA GLY A 2 5.33 9.76 -10.07
C GLY A 2 5.73 10.51 -8.79
N LEU A 3 5.04 11.61 -8.50
CA LEU A 3 5.24 12.31 -7.24
C LEU A 3 4.79 11.44 -6.06
N PRO A 4 5.35 11.65 -4.85
CA PRO A 4 4.82 11.07 -3.62
C PRO A 4 3.31 11.22 -3.51
N GLY A 5 2.61 10.14 -3.16
CA GLY A 5 1.16 10.14 -3.01
C GLY A 5 0.35 10.05 -4.31
N GLU A 6 1.01 9.97 -5.47
CA GLU A 6 0.32 9.92 -6.78
C GLU A 6 0.57 8.61 -7.54
N ASN A 7 1.82 8.13 -7.56
CA ASN A 7 2.19 6.86 -8.19
C ASN A 7 3.52 6.33 -7.66
N GLY A 8 3.57 5.07 -7.26
CA GLY A 8 4.77 4.46 -6.70
C GLY A 8 4.64 2.94 -6.52
N PRO A 9 5.72 2.29 -6.06
CA PRO A 9 5.68 0.87 -5.75
C PRO A 9 4.70 0.57 -4.59
N PRO A 10 4.10 -0.62 -4.54
CA PRO A 10 3.25 -1.03 -3.43
C PRO A 10 4.06 -1.14 -2.13
N ILE A 11 3.47 -0.72 -1.01
CA ILE A 11 4.09 -0.74 0.34
C ILE A 11 3.39 -1.75 1.25
N ALA A 12 2.13 -2.06 0.97
CA ALA A 12 1.37 -3.09 1.65
C ALA A 12 0.30 -3.58 0.70
N THR A 13 0.11 -4.89 0.61
CA THR A 13 -1.00 -5.48 -0.14
C THR A 13 -2.05 -5.93 0.85
N LEU A 14 -3.26 -5.35 0.75
CA LEU A 14 -4.35 -5.67 1.67
C LEU A 14 -5.18 -6.87 1.19
N ILE A 15 -5.42 -6.99 -0.12
CA ILE A 15 -6.23 -8.05 -0.72
C ILE A 15 -5.44 -8.71 -1.86
N GLY A 16 -5.35 -10.04 -1.87
CA GLY A 16 -4.86 -10.80 -3.02
C GLY A 16 -3.34 -10.83 -3.26
N GLY A 17 -2.52 -10.44 -2.28
CA GLY A 17 -1.04 -10.51 -2.36
C GLY A 17 -0.43 -11.71 -1.62
N PRO A 18 0.88 -11.98 -1.84
CA PRO A 18 1.62 -12.98 -1.07
C PRO A 18 1.86 -12.45 0.35
N GLY A 19 1.00 -12.83 1.28
CA GLY A 19 1.09 -12.45 2.70
C GLY A 19 -0.18 -12.88 3.46
N PRO A 20 -0.12 -13.07 4.79
CA PRO A 20 -1.21 -13.64 5.57
C PRO A 20 -2.32 -12.61 5.86
N VAL A 21 -2.82 -11.88 4.85
CA VAL A 21 -4.00 -11.04 5.06
C VAL A 21 -5.25 -11.90 4.90
N ALA A 22 -5.72 -12.45 6.03
CA ALA A 22 -7.00 -13.14 6.13
C ALA A 22 -8.14 -12.11 6.11
N LEU A 23 -8.39 -11.48 4.96
CA LEU A 23 -9.58 -10.67 4.77
C LEU A 23 -10.75 -11.58 4.40
N SER A 24 -11.78 -11.60 5.25
CA SER A 24 -13.07 -12.21 4.90
C SER A 24 -13.88 -11.23 4.05
N PHE A 25 -14.56 -11.73 3.02
CA PHE A 25 -15.49 -10.95 2.19
C PHE A 25 -16.91 -11.46 2.40
N ASP A 26 -17.78 -10.60 2.90
CA ASP A 26 -19.20 -10.91 3.13
C ASP A 26 -20.11 -10.19 2.12
N GLY A 27 -19.72 -10.18 0.85
CA GLY A 27 -20.52 -9.55 -0.22
C GLY A 27 -20.51 -8.01 -0.26
N GLY A 28 -20.02 -7.33 0.79
CA GLY A 28 -19.92 -5.86 0.83
C GLY A 28 -18.82 -5.27 1.72
N LYS A 29 -18.08 -6.10 2.47
CA LYS A 29 -17.07 -5.64 3.42
C LYS A 29 -15.89 -6.58 3.46
N TYR A 30 -14.69 -6.01 3.45
CA TYR A 30 -13.47 -6.71 3.82
C TYR A 30 -13.10 -6.32 5.25
N VAL A 31 -12.83 -7.30 6.11
CA VAL A 31 -12.36 -7.08 7.49
C VAL A 31 -11.11 -7.89 7.75
N GLY A 32 -10.10 -7.24 8.35
CA GLY A 32 -8.95 -7.91 8.93
C GLY A 32 -8.01 -6.93 9.62
N THR A 33 -6.84 -7.45 10.00
CA THR A 33 -5.83 -6.71 10.78
C THR A 33 -4.55 -6.61 9.97
N VAL A 34 -4.01 -5.39 9.88
CA VAL A 34 -2.68 -5.13 9.32
C VAL A 34 -1.70 -4.97 10.48
N THR A 35 -0.62 -5.73 10.45
CA THR A 35 0.48 -5.69 11.42
C THR A 35 1.76 -5.21 10.75
N ASN A 36 2.84 -5.01 11.52
CA ASN A 36 4.14 -4.64 10.95
C ASN A 36 4.67 -5.66 9.93
N GLU A 37 4.30 -6.94 10.06
CA GLU A 37 4.68 -8.01 9.14
C GLU A 37 4.06 -7.84 7.74
N HIS A 38 3.01 -7.04 7.63
CA HIS A 38 2.33 -6.74 6.36
C HIS A 38 2.82 -5.46 5.71
N ILE A 39 3.67 -4.70 6.40
CA ILE A 39 4.34 -3.53 5.83
C ILE A 39 5.55 -4.05 5.08
N ASP A 40 5.23 -4.74 3.98
CA ASP A 40 6.24 -5.31 3.12
C ASP A 40 6.95 -4.17 2.41
N TYR A 41 8.24 -4.10 2.68
CA TYR A 41 9.16 -3.54 1.73
C TYR A 41 9.01 -4.37 0.45
N TRP A 42 8.21 -3.94 -0.53
CA TRP A 42 8.09 -4.67 -1.79
C TRP A 42 9.37 -4.49 -2.60
N VAL A 43 10.45 -5.11 -2.13
CA VAL A 43 11.56 -5.54 -2.96
C VAL A 43 11.04 -6.68 -3.82
N ASN A 44 10.39 -6.33 -4.92
CA ASN A 44 10.31 -7.25 -6.04
C ASN A 44 11.73 -7.63 -6.49
N GLU A 45 11.85 -8.60 -7.37
CA GLU A 45 13.08 -8.93 -8.09
C GLU A 45 13.68 -7.73 -8.89
N ALA A 46 12.97 -6.60 -8.95
CA ALA A 46 13.44 -5.31 -9.48
C ALA A 46 13.81 -4.26 -8.40
N ASN A 47 13.78 -4.60 -7.10
CA ASN A 47 14.24 -3.79 -5.97
C ASN A 47 13.61 -2.37 -5.90
N VAL A 48 12.32 -2.22 -6.24
CA VAL A 48 11.68 -0.89 -6.34
C VAL A 48 11.19 -0.40 -4.98
N ASP A 49 12.05 0.35 -4.30
CA ASP A 49 11.88 0.94 -2.98
C ASP A 49 11.13 2.31 -3.05
N CYS A 50 10.15 2.55 -2.16
CA CYS A 50 9.44 3.83 -2.07
C CYS A 50 10.20 4.92 -1.32
N ASN A 51 11.10 4.56 -0.41
CA ASN A 51 11.83 5.44 0.49
C ASN A 51 12.63 6.53 -0.25
N PRO A 52 13.37 6.27 -1.35
CA PRO A 52 14.01 7.32 -2.14
C PRO A 52 13.03 8.34 -2.72
N ILE A 53 11.79 7.91 -3.03
CA ILE A 53 10.77 8.77 -3.61
C ILE A 53 10.20 9.72 -2.56
N ILE A 54 9.93 9.21 -1.36
CA ILE A 54 9.27 9.95 -0.28
C ILE A 54 10.23 10.55 0.75
N GLY A 55 11.53 10.23 0.66
CA GLY A 55 12.59 10.71 1.54
C GLY A 55 12.53 10.21 2.99
N ARG A 56 11.90 9.06 3.24
CA ARG A 56 11.77 8.47 4.59
C ARG A 56 11.59 6.96 4.54
N THR A 57 12.03 6.26 5.58
CA THR A 57 11.85 4.81 5.73
C THR A 57 10.42 4.47 6.15
N ILE A 58 9.80 3.52 5.43
CA ILE A 58 8.54 2.87 5.83
C ILE A 58 8.80 1.40 6.08
N ASN A 59 8.70 0.97 7.34
CA ASN A 59 8.99 -0.42 7.74
C ASN A 59 8.11 -0.92 8.89
N ASN A 60 7.10 -0.15 9.29
CA ASN A 60 6.15 -0.49 10.34
C ASN A 60 4.88 0.34 10.23
N ILE A 61 3.83 -0.05 10.96
CA ILE A 61 2.51 0.58 10.92
C ILE A 61 2.54 2.07 11.29
N VAL A 62 3.43 2.47 12.21
CA VAL A 62 3.56 3.86 12.64
C VAL A 62 4.14 4.72 11.53
N SER A 63 5.22 4.26 10.89
CA SER A 63 5.84 4.95 9.75
C SER A 63 4.89 5.10 8.57
N LEU A 64 4.11 4.04 8.27
CA LEU A 64 3.07 4.08 7.24
C LEU A 64 1.98 5.11 7.57
N ALA A 65 1.41 5.08 8.79
CA ALA A 65 0.35 6.01 9.20
C ALA A 65 0.80 7.48 9.14
N LEU A 66 2.05 7.77 9.52
CA LEU A 66 2.62 9.12 9.41
C LEU A 66 2.80 9.56 7.94
N ALA A 67 3.20 8.64 7.05
CA ALA A 67 3.33 8.95 5.63
C ALA A 67 1.97 9.15 4.95
N MET A 68 0.94 8.39 5.35
CA MET A 68 -0.44 8.60 4.89
C MET A 68 -0.97 9.97 5.31
N ARG A 69 -0.79 10.36 6.59
CA ARG A 69 -1.17 11.69 7.08
C ARG A 69 -0.44 12.84 6.36
N ALA A 70 0.78 12.59 5.90
CA ALA A 70 1.57 13.55 5.13
C ALA A 70 1.19 13.59 3.64
N GLY A 71 0.22 12.78 3.19
CA GLY A 71 -0.21 12.71 1.79
C GLY A 71 0.77 12.00 0.85
N LEU A 72 1.73 11.24 1.39
CA LEU A 72 2.81 10.62 0.61
C LEU A 72 2.45 9.22 0.12
N ILE A 73 1.41 8.62 0.69
CA ILE A 73 0.94 7.27 0.37
C ILE A 73 -0.54 7.34 0.03
N TYR A 74 -0.93 6.68 -1.05
CA TYR A 74 -2.32 6.53 -1.46
C TYR A 74 -2.71 5.05 -1.47
N VAL A 75 -4.01 4.80 -1.43
CA VAL A 75 -4.59 3.48 -1.67
C VAL A 75 -4.92 3.37 -3.14
N ASN A 76 -4.51 2.25 -3.75
CA ASN A 76 -4.91 1.84 -5.08
C ASN A 76 -5.76 0.58 -4.96
N ILE A 77 -6.93 0.59 -5.59
CA ILE A 77 -7.79 -0.59 -5.77
C ILE A 77 -7.83 -0.88 -7.26
N HIS A 78 -7.51 -2.12 -7.62
CA HIS A 78 -7.50 -2.57 -9.00
C HIS A 78 -7.90 -4.03 -9.10
N THR A 79 -8.35 -4.42 -10.29
CA THR A 79 -8.40 -5.82 -10.69
C THR A 79 -7.10 -6.23 -11.36
N SER A 80 -6.92 -7.53 -11.61
CA SER A 80 -5.79 -8.03 -12.41
C SER A 80 -5.83 -7.52 -13.86
N LEU A 81 -7.01 -7.18 -14.38
CA LEU A 81 -7.19 -6.68 -15.74
C LEU A 81 -6.81 -5.19 -15.85
N PHE A 82 -7.02 -4.41 -14.79
CA PHE A 82 -6.77 -2.97 -14.77
C PHE A 82 -5.74 -2.57 -13.70
N GLY A 83 -4.51 -3.09 -13.79
CA GLY A 83 -3.46 -2.89 -12.76
C GLY A 83 -3.08 -1.44 -12.47
N GLU A 84 -3.30 -0.53 -13.42
CA GLU A 84 -3.16 0.91 -13.22
C GLU A 84 -4.24 1.51 -12.31
N GLY A 85 -5.13 0.73 -11.69
CA GLY A 85 -6.09 1.26 -10.73
C GLY A 85 -7.44 1.59 -11.33
N GLU A 86 -8.48 1.15 -10.63
CA GLU A 86 -9.87 1.52 -10.85
C GLU A 86 -10.26 2.66 -9.91
N VAL A 87 -9.72 2.65 -8.68
CA VAL A 87 -9.92 3.69 -7.67
C VAL A 87 -8.59 4.01 -6.99
N ARG A 88 -8.24 5.30 -6.91
CA ARG A 88 -7.04 5.80 -6.22
C ARG A 88 -7.40 6.95 -5.28
N GLY A 89 -6.82 6.98 -4.08
CA GLY A 89 -7.10 8.06 -3.15
C GLY A 89 -6.27 8.07 -1.88
N GLN A 90 -6.23 9.23 -1.24
CA GLN A 90 -5.61 9.42 0.07
C GLN A 90 -6.58 8.94 1.16
N LEU A 91 -6.07 8.22 2.17
CA LEU A 91 -6.93 7.61 3.21
C LEU A 91 -7.08 8.49 4.46
N LEU A 92 -6.06 9.29 4.78
CA LEU A 92 -6.03 10.19 5.94
C LEU A 92 -5.71 11.59 5.43
N LYS A 93 -6.74 12.39 5.17
CA LYS A 93 -6.60 13.82 4.88
C LYS A 93 -7.39 14.63 5.89
#